data_AF-A0AAN5C5Z8-F1
#
_entry.id   AF-A0AAN5C5Z8-F1
#
_cell.length_a   1.000
_cell.length_b   1.000
_cell.length_c   1.000
_cell.angle_alpha   90.00
_cell.angle_beta   90.00
_cell.angle_gamma   90.00
#
_symmetry.space_group_name_H-M   'P 1'
#
loop_
_entity.id
_entity.type
_entity.pdbx_description
1 polymer ?
#
loop_
_entity_poly.entity_id
_entity_poly.type
_entity_poly.pdbx_seq_one_letter_code
_entity_poly.pdbx_strand_id
1 'polypeptide(L)'
;MFLVNYISRKDTDYFAPMFEICYILEVMNNVGKLLSLKFPNYHIYSLCNYSTQTRLGIVCAIAMDIIHSCSRVVIMHHQYFGTPEYVETSSLIICSLIKEFFLGYITGLIFIIALDRWVATKAWAWYENGGASTLLFFALHEAILFFHAMSVQSFILVYRLNLQEIRSLRRGAEVNRYSVAKTYQIRENLAVLNAYMQISRPIVLVTLPPFLFYPIFLLVPPNIGYDGLRFFSVEMFDVWLEIFSVAFYNC
;
A
#
# COMPACT_ATOMS: atom_id res chain seq x y z
N MET A 1 7.08 -5.16 -7.71
CA MET A 1 6.43 -6.49 -7.98
C MET A 1 5.34 -6.40 -9.07
N PHE A 2 5.03 -5.19 -9.59
CA PHE A 2 3.87 -4.91 -10.45
C PHE A 2 4.19 -4.35 -11.85
N LEU A 3 5.43 -4.46 -12.35
CA LEU A 3 5.85 -3.77 -13.58
C LEU A 3 5.25 -4.31 -14.90
N VAL A 4 4.48 -5.42 -14.91
CA VAL A 4 4.40 -6.27 -16.12
C VAL A 4 2.99 -6.65 -16.60
N ASN A 5 1.91 -6.01 -16.16
CA ASN A 5 0.60 -6.30 -16.79
C ASN A 5 -0.26 -5.05 -16.97
N TYR A 6 0.07 -4.27 -17.99
CA TYR A 6 -0.90 -3.37 -18.59
C TYR A 6 -1.75 -4.18 -19.53
N ILE A 7 -2.98 -4.45 -19.11
CA ILE A 7 -3.95 -5.16 -19.94
C ILE A 7 -4.31 -4.24 -21.10
N SER A 8 -4.15 -4.71 -22.34
CA SER A 8 -4.60 -3.97 -23.51
C SER A 8 -6.10 -4.14 -23.66
N ARG A 9 -6.79 -3.09 -24.12
CA ARG A 9 -8.21 -3.17 -24.51
C ARG A 9 -8.49 -4.36 -25.45
N LYS A 10 -7.58 -4.64 -26.38
CA LYS A 10 -7.75 -5.76 -27.34
C LYS A 10 -7.93 -7.10 -26.65
N ASP A 11 -7.30 -7.29 -25.49
CA ASP A 11 -7.39 -8.53 -24.70
C ASP A 11 -8.67 -8.59 -23.86
N THR A 12 -9.29 -7.44 -23.58
CA THR A 12 -10.48 -7.32 -22.72
C THR A 12 -11.80 -7.14 -23.46
N ASP A 13 -11.75 -6.76 -24.75
CA ASP A 13 -12.95 -6.56 -25.58
C ASP A 13 -13.85 -7.81 -25.62
N TYR A 14 -13.28 -9.01 -25.54
CA TYR A 14 -14.04 -10.27 -25.50
C TYR A 14 -14.94 -10.38 -24.24
N PHE A 15 -14.58 -9.69 -23.16
CA PHE A 15 -15.28 -9.70 -21.88
C PHE A 15 -16.17 -8.47 -21.68
N ALA A 16 -16.46 -7.70 -22.73
CA ALA A 16 -17.45 -6.64 -22.67
C ALA A 16 -18.82 -7.21 -22.21
N PRO A 17 -19.55 -6.52 -21.31
CA PRO A 17 -19.34 -5.14 -20.85
C PRO A 17 -18.55 -5.01 -19.52
N MET A 18 -18.04 -6.10 -18.97
CA MET A 18 -17.52 -6.12 -17.59
C MET A 18 -16.37 -5.11 -17.37
N PHE A 19 -15.40 -5.07 -18.29
CA PHE A 19 -14.24 -4.19 -18.18
C PHE A 19 -14.59 -2.71 -18.39
N GLU A 20 -15.57 -2.42 -19.25
CA GLU A 20 -16.07 -1.04 -19.43
C GLU A 20 -16.71 -0.51 -18.15
N ILE A 21 -17.42 -1.37 -17.39
CA ILE A 21 -17.95 -1.00 -16.07
C ILE A 21 -16.81 -0.71 -15.10
N CYS A 22 -15.75 -1.52 -15.06
CA CYS A 22 -14.58 -1.29 -14.22
C CYS A 22 -13.90 0.05 -14.56
N TYR A 23 -13.66 0.34 -15.84
CA TYR A 23 -13.07 1.62 -16.27
C TYR A 23 -13.96 2.82 -15.93
N ILE A 24 -15.28 2.70 -16.11
CA ILE A 24 -16.22 3.76 -15.71
C ILE A 24 -16.15 3.99 -14.20
N LEU A 25 -16.15 2.93 -13.39
CA LEU A 25 -16.02 3.05 -11.93
C LEU A 25 -14.68 3.69 -11.53
N GLU A 26 -13.58 3.31 -12.18
CA GLU A 26 -12.26 3.89 -11.91
C GLU A 26 -12.21 5.39 -12.25
N VAL A 27 -12.76 5.78 -13.40
CA VAL A 27 -12.86 7.19 -13.81
C VAL A 27 -13.79 7.97 -12.87
N MET A 28 -14.94 7.41 -12.51
CA MET A 28 -15.88 8.03 -11.57
C MET A 28 -15.25 8.23 -10.19
N ASN A 29 -14.47 7.26 -9.71
CA ASN A 29 -13.75 7.38 -8.44
C ASN A 29 -12.66 8.46 -8.52
N ASN A 30 -11.85 8.46 -9.58
CA ASN A 30 -10.81 9.50 -9.77
C ASN A 30 -11.42 10.90 -9.85
N VAL A 31 -12.49 11.09 -10.62
CA VAL A 31 -13.21 12.37 -10.70
C VAL A 31 -13.83 12.72 -9.35
N GLY A 32 -14.46 11.76 -8.68
CA GLY A 32 -15.03 11.91 -7.34
C GLY A 32 -14.02 12.42 -6.32
N LYS A 33 -12.79 11.88 -6.33
CA LYS A 33 -11.67 12.34 -5.50
C LYS A 33 -11.26 13.77 -5.82
N LEU A 34 -11.08 14.09 -7.10
CA LEU A 34 -10.71 15.46 -7.51
C LEU A 34 -11.78 16.48 -7.13
N LEU A 35 -13.06 16.09 -7.14
CA LEU A 35 -14.16 16.92 -6.67
C LEU A 35 -14.21 16.99 -5.14
N SER A 36 -13.96 15.88 -4.43
CA SER A 36 -13.94 15.86 -2.96
C SER A 36 -12.80 16.70 -2.38
N LEU A 37 -11.69 16.85 -3.12
CA LEU A 37 -10.58 17.78 -2.82
C LEU A 37 -10.97 19.27 -2.83
N LYS A 38 -12.19 19.64 -3.25
CA LYS A 38 -12.73 21.00 -3.06
C LYS A 38 -13.46 21.20 -1.74
N PHE A 39 -13.91 20.12 -1.11
CA PHE A 39 -14.53 20.14 0.21
C PHE A 39 -13.58 20.07 1.43
N PRO A 40 -12.25 19.87 1.32
CA PRO A 40 -11.42 19.76 2.50
C PRO A 40 -11.28 21.11 3.19
N ASN A 41 -11.72 22.23 2.62
CA ASN A 41 -11.76 23.49 3.37
C ASN A 41 -12.57 23.33 4.67
N TYR A 42 -13.74 22.69 4.67
CA TYR A 42 -14.53 22.55 5.90
C TYR A 42 -13.85 21.64 6.94
N HIS A 43 -13.29 20.52 6.52
CA HIS A 43 -12.55 19.61 7.42
C HIS A 43 -11.18 20.17 7.84
N ILE A 44 -10.45 20.85 6.96
CA ILE A 44 -9.17 21.53 7.26
C ILE A 44 -9.37 22.69 8.22
N TYR A 45 -10.49 23.42 8.14
CA TYR A 45 -10.84 24.42 9.17
C TYR A 45 -11.14 23.76 10.51
N SER A 46 -11.83 22.61 10.53
CA SER A 46 -11.94 21.80 11.77
C SER A 46 -10.58 21.27 12.24
N LEU A 47 -9.61 21.13 11.34
CA LEU A 47 -8.25 20.69 11.66
C LEU A 47 -7.38 21.81 12.28
N CYS A 48 -7.85 23.05 12.38
CA CYS A 48 -7.11 24.14 13.04
C CYS A 48 -6.80 23.86 14.52
N ASN A 49 -7.55 22.97 15.17
CA ASN A 49 -7.31 22.54 16.55
C ASN A 49 -6.23 21.47 16.69
N TYR A 50 -5.68 20.96 15.58
CA TYR A 50 -4.69 19.88 15.59
C TYR A 50 -3.26 20.43 15.53
N SER A 51 -2.33 19.64 16.06
CA SER A 51 -0.91 19.98 16.04
C SER A 51 -0.41 20.15 14.59
N THR A 52 0.54 21.07 14.38
CA THR A 52 1.10 21.39 13.05
C THR A 52 1.58 20.16 12.29
N GLN A 53 2.17 19.18 12.96
CA GLN A 53 2.63 17.94 12.34
C GLN A 53 1.49 17.07 11.79
N THR A 54 0.36 16.97 12.50
CA THR A 54 -0.81 16.21 12.02
C THR A 54 -1.36 16.87 10.76
N ARG A 55 -1.39 18.21 10.74
CA ARG A 55 -1.80 18.98 9.55
C ARG A 55 -0.85 18.71 8.37
N LEU A 56 0.46 18.73 8.60
CA LEU A 56 1.46 18.42 7.57
C LEU A 56 1.31 16.99 7.05
N GLY A 57 1.12 16.00 7.92
CA GLY A 57 0.90 14.60 7.50
C GLY A 57 -0.36 14.44 6.64
N ILE A 58 -1.46 15.13 6.98
CA ILE A 58 -2.68 15.13 6.16
C ILE A 58 -2.42 15.78 4.80
N VAL A 59 -1.71 16.92 4.75
CA VAL A 59 -1.33 17.58 3.50
C VAL A 59 -0.45 16.68 2.62
N CYS A 60 0.53 15.98 3.22
CA CYS A 60 1.37 15.01 2.51
C CYS A 60 0.56 13.84 1.96
N ALA A 61 -0.38 13.29 2.75
CA ALA A 61 -1.26 12.21 2.29
C ALA A 61 -2.14 12.66 1.11
N ILE A 62 -2.72 13.87 1.17
CA ILE A 62 -3.48 14.47 0.07
C ILE A 62 -2.61 14.66 -1.17
N ALA A 63 -1.40 15.21 -1.01
CA ALA A 63 -0.48 15.40 -2.13
C ALA A 63 -0.12 14.06 -2.80
N MET A 64 0.12 13.01 -2.01
CA MET A 64 0.41 11.67 -2.52
C MET A 64 -0.77 11.04 -3.27
N ASP A 65 -2.00 11.20 -2.80
CA ASP A 65 -3.20 10.71 -3.48
C ASP A 65 -3.46 11.46 -4.80
N ILE A 66 -3.17 12.77 -4.88
CA ILE A 66 -3.23 13.53 -6.13
C ILE A 66 -2.21 12.99 -7.14
N ILE A 67 -0.96 12.78 -6.72
CA ILE A 67 0.10 12.23 -7.58
C ILE A 67 -0.29 10.84 -8.09
N HIS A 68 -0.86 10.00 -7.22
CA HIS A 68 -1.38 8.69 -7.56
C HIS A 68 -2.55 8.74 -8.56
N SER A 69 -3.53 9.60 -8.33
CA SER A 69 -4.69 9.77 -9.22
C SER A 69 -4.25 10.21 -10.63
N CYS A 70 -3.29 11.15 -10.70
CA CYS A 70 -2.68 11.57 -11.97
C CYS A 70 -1.96 10.42 -12.67
N SER A 71 -1.21 9.58 -11.94
CA SER A 71 -0.52 8.44 -12.54
C SER A 71 -1.50 7.37 -13.06
N ARG A 72 -2.64 7.17 -12.39
CA ARG A 72 -3.70 6.28 -12.88
C ARG A 72 -4.34 6.76 -14.17
N VAL A 73 -4.59 8.05 -14.35
CA VAL A 73 -5.11 8.57 -15.63
C VAL A 73 -4.17 8.23 -16.79
N VAL A 74 -2.86 8.31 -16.59
CA VAL A 74 -1.86 7.93 -17.60
C VAL A 74 -1.91 6.43 -17.89
N ILE A 75 -2.02 5.59 -16.85
CA ILE A 75 -2.10 4.13 -17.03
C ILE A 75 -3.41 3.75 -17.75
N MET A 76 -4.56 4.28 -17.33
CA MET A 76 -5.86 4.03 -17.98
C MET A 76 -5.84 4.45 -19.45
N HIS A 77 -5.27 5.62 -19.76
CA HIS A 77 -5.11 6.06 -21.15
C HIS A 77 -4.32 5.02 -21.97
N HIS A 78 -3.24 4.47 -21.41
CA HIS A 78 -2.48 3.42 -22.08
C HIS A 78 -3.23 2.08 -22.16
N GLN A 79 -3.95 1.66 -21.12
CA GLN A 79 -4.76 0.43 -21.17
C GLN A 79 -5.82 0.50 -22.29
N TYR A 80 -6.45 1.66 -22.46
CA TYR A 80 -7.54 1.85 -23.41
C TYR A 80 -7.08 2.14 -24.85
N PHE A 81 -6.06 2.99 -25.03
CA PHE A 81 -5.60 3.43 -26.35
C PHE A 81 -4.22 2.89 -26.76
N GLY A 82 -3.47 2.29 -25.83
CA GLY A 82 -2.11 1.82 -26.06
C GLY A 82 -2.03 0.60 -26.98
N THR A 83 -0.95 0.52 -27.75
CA THR A 83 -0.65 -0.65 -28.56
C THR A 83 -0.03 -1.75 -27.69
N PRO A 84 -0.39 -3.03 -27.94
CA PRO A 84 0.11 -4.15 -27.13
C PRO A 84 1.61 -4.42 -27.32
N GLU A 85 2.25 -3.81 -28.32
CA GLU A 85 3.66 -4.01 -28.65
C GLU A 85 4.61 -3.20 -27.75
N TYR A 86 4.13 -2.13 -27.08
CA TYR A 86 4.94 -1.21 -26.27
C TYR A 86 4.47 -1.16 -24.81
N VAL A 87 4.42 -2.31 -24.16
CA VAL A 87 3.95 -2.46 -22.76
C VAL A 87 4.94 -1.85 -21.75
N GLU A 88 6.21 -1.66 -22.13
CA GLU A 88 7.29 -1.25 -21.22
C GLU A 88 7.80 0.18 -21.48
N THR A 89 6.90 1.15 -21.64
CA THR A 89 7.33 2.55 -21.74
C THR A 89 7.78 3.09 -20.38
N SER A 90 8.80 3.95 -20.37
CA SER A 90 9.35 4.52 -19.13
C SER A 90 8.30 5.27 -18.29
N SER A 91 7.32 5.91 -18.94
CA SER A 91 6.21 6.59 -18.26
C SER A 91 5.33 5.62 -17.47
N LEU A 92 5.03 4.45 -18.03
CA LEU A 92 4.25 3.41 -17.37
C LEU A 92 5.00 2.83 -16.17
N ILE A 93 6.29 2.53 -16.34
CA ILE A 93 7.17 2.08 -15.25
C ILE A 93 7.11 3.05 -14.07
N ILE A 94 7.26 4.36 -14.33
CA ILE A 94 7.17 5.40 -13.30
C ILE A 94 5.78 5.42 -12.65
N CYS A 95 4.71 5.38 -13.43
CA CYS A 95 3.34 5.41 -12.90
C CYS A 95 3.04 4.19 -12.02
N SER A 96 3.53 3.01 -12.38
CA SER A 96 3.41 1.80 -11.55
C SER A 96 4.23 1.87 -10.27
N LEU A 97 5.43 2.47 -10.30
CA LEU A 97 6.20 2.73 -9.09
C LEU A 97 5.47 3.70 -8.15
N ILE A 98 4.82 4.74 -8.69
CA ILE A 98 3.98 5.65 -7.90
C ILE A 98 2.83 4.90 -7.23
N LYS A 99 2.18 3.95 -7.93
CA LYS A 99 1.13 3.09 -7.36
C LYS A 99 1.65 2.25 -6.20
N GLU A 100 2.77 1.56 -6.38
CA GLU A 100 3.39 0.77 -5.31
C GLU A 100 3.76 1.64 -4.10
N PHE A 101 4.33 2.82 -4.36
CA PHE A 101 4.71 3.78 -3.34
C PHE A 101 3.49 4.31 -2.58
N PHE A 102 2.41 4.65 -3.28
CA PHE A 102 1.16 5.09 -2.67
C PHE A 102 0.56 4.03 -1.74
N LEU A 103 0.50 2.77 -2.17
CA LEU A 103 0.02 1.67 -1.34
C LEU A 103 0.87 1.51 -0.07
N GLY A 104 2.21 1.57 -0.20
CA GLY A 104 3.12 1.53 0.93
C GLY A 104 2.95 2.73 1.87
N TYR A 105 2.76 3.92 1.32
CA TYR A 105 2.53 5.16 2.07
C TYR A 105 1.26 5.05 2.92
N ILE A 106 0.11 4.73 2.31
CA ILE A 106 -1.17 4.68 3.03
C ILE A 106 -1.19 3.57 4.08
N THR A 107 -0.61 2.40 3.79
CA THR A 107 -0.54 1.32 4.79
C THR A 107 0.39 1.65 5.97
N GLY A 108 1.46 2.44 5.75
CA GLY A 108 2.36 2.91 6.80
C GLY A 108 1.83 4.09 7.62
N LEU A 109 0.92 4.90 7.04
CA LEU A 109 0.49 6.18 7.60
C LEU A 109 -0.14 6.01 8.99
N ILE A 110 -0.98 5.00 9.18
CA ILE A 110 -1.65 4.71 10.46
C ILE A 110 -0.62 4.43 11.56
N PHE A 111 0.41 3.63 11.25
CA PHE A 111 1.48 3.31 12.19
C PHE A 111 2.25 4.55 12.61
N ILE A 112 2.60 5.42 11.66
CA ILE A 112 3.33 6.65 11.96
C ILE A 112 2.50 7.62 12.78
N ILE A 113 1.22 7.78 12.47
CA ILE A 113 0.32 8.61 13.29
C ILE A 113 0.27 8.06 14.73
N ALA A 114 0.16 6.74 14.90
CA ALA A 114 0.15 6.12 16.22
C ALA A 114 1.47 6.34 16.98
N LEU A 115 2.62 6.21 16.30
CA LEU A 115 3.95 6.44 16.87
C LEU A 115 4.13 7.91 17.28
N ASP A 116 3.74 8.84 16.42
CA ASP A 116 3.76 10.27 16.67
C ASP A 116 2.93 10.63 17.92
N ARG A 117 1.70 10.10 18.05
CA ARG A 117 0.87 10.30 19.25
C ARG A 117 1.46 9.68 20.51
N TRP A 118 2.12 8.54 20.40
CA TRP A 118 2.83 7.92 21.53
C TRP A 118 3.99 8.80 22.01
N VAL A 119 4.80 9.32 21.09
CA VAL A 119 5.91 10.23 21.44
C VAL A 119 5.38 11.54 22.01
N ALA A 120 4.34 12.14 21.43
CA ALA A 120 3.70 13.34 21.96
C ALA A 120 3.21 13.15 23.40
N THR A 121 2.71 11.95 23.73
CA THR A 121 2.28 11.61 25.10
C THR A 121 3.45 11.52 26.07
N LYS A 122 4.62 11.01 25.63
CA LYS A 122 5.81 10.83 26.48
C LYS A 122 6.67 12.09 26.59
N ALA A 123 6.72 12.89 25.53
CA ALA A 123 7.59 14.06 25.39
C ALA A 123 6.76 15.34 25.15
N TRP A 124 5.64 15.48 25.87
CA TRP A 124 4.66 16.56 25.69
C TRP A 124 5.27 17.96 25.75
N ALA A 125 6.15 18.22 26.73
CA ALA A 125 6.78 19.53 26.91
C ALA A 125 7.69 19.91 25.73
N TRP A 126 8.37 18.92 25.13
CA TRP A 126 9.16 19.14 23.93
C TRP A 126 8.28 19.42 22.70
N TYR A 127 7.14 18.74 22.60
CA TYR A 127 6.13 18.96 21.56
C TYR A 127 5.51 20.36 21.63
N GLU A 128 5.15 20.80 22.84
CA GLU A 128 4.50 22.09 23.08
C GLU A 128 5.43 23.26 22.72
N ASN A 129 6.74 23.09 22.92
CA ASN A 129 7.74 24.10 22.57
C ASN A 129 7.83 24.38 21.06
N GLY A 130 7.31 23.50 20.20
CA GLY A 130 7.20 23.76 18.75
C GLY A 130 8.51 24.09 18.03
N GLY A 131 9.66 23.77 18.63
CA GLY A 131 10.99 24.12 18.11
C GLY A 131 11.38 23.34 16.85
N ALA A 132 12.47 23.73 16.20
CA ALA A 132 12.97 23.10 14.96
C ALA A 132 13.20 21.58 15.08
N SER A 133 13.47 21.08 16.29
CA SER A 133 13.60 19.65 16.56
C SER A 133 12.30 18.87 16.32
N THR A 134 11.13 19.48 16.53
CA THR A 134 9.83 18.86 16.21
C THR A 134 9.61 18.71 14.70
N LEU A 135 10.09 19.67 13.89
CA LEU A 135 10.07 19.57 12.43
C LEU A 135 11.06 18.53 11.92
N LEU A 136 12.26 18.44 12.52
CA LEU A 136 13.22 17.39 12.19
C LEU A 136 12.66 16.00 12.51
N PHE A 137 11.98 15.84 13.64
CA PHE A 137 11.30 14.60 13.99
C PHE A 137 10.23 14.23 12.97
N PHE A 138 9.42 15.19 12.51
CA PHE A 138 8.46 14.97 11.43
C PHE A 138 9.15 14.55 10.13
N ALA A 139 10.21 15.24 9.72
CA ALA A 139 10.98 14.87 8.52
C ALA A 139 11.57 13.46 8.62
N LEU A 140 12.03 13.07 9.81
CA LEU A 140 12.53 11.72 10.09
C LEU A 140 11.40 10.68 10.05
N HIS A 141 10.18 11.01 10.49
CA HIS A 141 9.01 10.14 10.33
C HIS A 141 8.64 9.94 8.87
N GLU A 142 8.54 11.01 8.09
CA GLU A 142 8.26 10.91 6.65
C GLU A 142 9.35 10.12 5.92
N ALA A 143 10.61 10.30 6.30
CA ALA A 143 11.71 9.47 5.79
C ALA A 143 11.53 7.99 6.20
N ILE A 144 11.19 7.70 7.46
CA ILE A 144 10.89 6.34 7.90
C ILE A 144 9.70 5.75 7.14
N LEU A 145 8.65 6.52 6.87
CA LEU A 145 7.50 6.07 6.09
C LEU A 145 7.92 5.66 4.68
N PHE A 146 8.71 6.54 4.05
CA PHE A 146 9.29 6.32 2.73
C PHE A 146 10.13 5.03 2.70
N PHE A 147 10.99 4.84 3.71
CA PHE A 147 11.78 3.62 3.86
C PHE A 147 10.94 2.41 4.31
N HIS A 148 9.80 2.61 4.98
CA HIS A 148 8.91 1.55 5.44
C HIS A 148 8.11 0.96 4.29
N ALA A 149 7.66 1.80 3.34
CA ALA A 149 7.12 1.33 2.06
C ALA A 149 8.10 0.36 1.37
N MET A 150 9.41 0.63 1.50
CA MET A 150 10.48 -0.27 1.04
C MET A 150 10.69 -1.47 1.97
N SER A 151 10.52 -1.32 3.29
CA SER A 151 10.84 -2.33 4.31
C SER A 151 9.77 -3.41 4.47
N VAL A 152 8.49 -3.15 4.20
CA VAL A 152 7.43 -4.19 4.21
C VAL A 152 7.76 -5.30 3.22
N GLN A 153 8.31 -4.93 2.06
CA GLN A 153 8.79 -5.89 1.06
C GLN A 153 9.95 -6.74 1.62
N SER A 154 10.90 -6.10 2.30
CA SER A 154 12.02 -6.75 2.99
C SER A 154 11.57 -7.64 4.17
N PHE A 155 10.54 -7.24 4.89
CA PHE A 155 9.98 -7.94 6.04
C PHE A 155 9.29 -9.24 5.63
N ILE A 156 8.48 -9.21 4.56
CA ILE A 156 7.84 -10.41 4.01
C ILE A 156 8.90 -11.43 3.58
N LEU A 157 10.00 -10.97 2.97
CA LEU A 157 11.14 -11.79 2.61
C LEU A 157 11.78 -12.44 3.86
N VAL A 158 12.11 -11.64 4.88
CA VAL A 158 12.75 -12.12 6.13
C VAL A 158 11.84 -13.07 6.92
N TYR A 159 10.53 -12.81 6.97
CA TYR A 159 9.57 -13.70 7.63
C TYR A 159 9.52 -15.09 6.97
N ARG A 160 9.52 -15.13 5.63
CA ARG A 160 9.57 -16.39 4.87
C ARG A 160 10.86 -17.16 5.15
N LEU A 161 12.00 -16.48 5.20
CA LEU A 161 13.29 -17.08 5.53
C LEU A 161 13.32 -17.64 6.96
N ASN A 162 12.78 -16.91 7.94
CA ASN A 162 12.69 -17.38 9.33
C ASN A 162 11.77 -18.60 9.49
N LEU A 163 10.63 -18.64 8.78
CA LEU A 163 9.76 -19.81 8.76
C LEU A 163 10.44 -21.03 8.14
N GLN A 164 11.19 -20.82 7.06
CA GLN A 164 11.96 -21.88 6.41
C GLN A 164 13.04 -22.45 7.34
N GLU A 165 13.73 -21.60 8.09
CA GLU A 165 14.75 -22.02 9.06
C GLU A 165 14.15 -22.79 10.23
N ILE A 166 12.99 -22.40 10.76
CA ILE A 166 12.29 -23.19 11.78
C ILE A 166 11.89 -24.57 11.24
N ARG A 167 11.42 -24.63 9.98
CA ARG A 167 11.07 -25.89 9.33
C ARG A 167 12.31 -26.76 9.10
N SER A 168 13.47 -26.18 8.79
CA SER A 168 14.73 -26.92 8.64
C SER A 168 15.18 -27.51 9.98
N LEU A 169 15.13 -26.73 11.06
CA LEU A 169 15.46 -27.16 12.42
C LEU A 169 14.54 -28.27 12.95
N ARG A 170 13.30 -28.37 12.46
CA ARG A 170 12.36 -29.44 12.82
C ARG A 170 12.61 -30.77 12.11
N ARG A 171 13.35 -30.81 11.00
CA ARG A 171 13.56 -32.03 10.19
C ARG A 171 14.61 -32.99 10.75
N GLY A 172 15.33 -32.62 11.81
CA GLY A 172 16.24 -33.52 12.51
C GLY A 172 17.26 -32.74 13.33
N ALA A 173 17.22 -32.91 14.65
CA ALA A 173 18.23 -32.34 15.53
C ALA A 173 19.48 -33.22 15.48
N GLU A 174 20.48 -32.84 14.69
CA GLU A 174 21.81 -33.40 14.78
C GLU A 174 22.45 -32.94 16.10
N VAL A 175 22.91 -33.91 16.91
CA VAL A 175 23.69 -33.64 18.14
C VAL A 175 24.92 -32.84 17.71
N ASN A 176 25.05 -31.60 18.22
CA ASN A 176 26.04 -30.53 17.91
C ASN A 176 25.55 -29.37 17.04
N ARG A 177 24.36 -29.42 16.43
CA ARG A 177 23.85 -28.32 15.57
C ARG A 177 22.81 -27.43 16.24
N TYR A 178 22.42 -27.76 17.47
CA TYR A 178 21.36 -27.08 18.22
C TYR A 178 21.92 -25.96 19.10
N SER A 179 21.42 -24.73 18.92
CA SER A 179 21.74 -23.58 19.79
C SER A 179 20.48 -23.11 20.52
N VAL A 180 20.54 -23.14 21.85
CA VAL A 180 19.47 -22.66 22.74
C VAL A 180 19.25 -21.16 22.56
N ALA A 181 20.32 -20.38 22.41
CA ALA A 181 20.25 -18.93 22.20
C ALA A 181 19.55 -18.57 20.89
N LYS A 182 19.86 -19.29 19.80
CA LYS A 182 19.19 -19.12 18.49
C LYS A 182 17.69 -19.42 18.58
N THR A 183 17.31 -20.43 19.37
CA THR A 183 15.89 -20.78 19.58
C THR A 183 15.15 -19.70 20.38
N TYR A 184 15.78 -19.11 21.39
CA TYR A 184 15.20 -18.01 22.19
C TYR A 184 14.98 -16.74 21.35
N GLN A 185 15.98 -16.33 20.56
CA GLN A 185 15.86 -15.16 19.68
C GLN A 185 14.74 -15.32 18.64
N ILE A 186 14.58 -16.53 18.07
CA ILE A 186 13.50 -16.81 17.13
C ILE A 186 12.12 -16.72 17.81
N ARG A 187 11.99 -17.17 19.07
CA ARG A 187 10.74 -17.11 19.84
C ARG A 187 10.35 -15.68 20.22
N GLU A 188 11.33 -14.86 20.60
CA GLU A 188 11.13 -13.44 20.92
C GLU A 188 10.67 -12.67 19.67
N ASN A 189 11.34 -12.88 18.53
CA ASN A 189 10.92 -12.28 17.26
C ASN A 189 9.49 -12.69 16.89
N LEU A 190 9.10 -13.96 17.07
CA LEU A 190 7.73 -14.41 16.82
C LEU A 190 6.70 -13.78 17.78
N ALA A 191 7.05 -13.54 19.05
CA ALA A 191 6.17 -12.87 20.00
C ALA A 191 5.89 -11.42 19.60
N VAL A 192 6.93 -10.69 19.19
CA VAL A 192 6.82 -9.32 18.67
C VAL A 192 5.98 -9.28 17.39
N LEU A 193 6.22 -10.19 16.45
CA LEU A 193 5.45 -10.33 15.21
C LEU A 193 3.96 -10.59 15.47
N ASN A 194 3.63 -11.40 16.48
CA ASN A 194 2.24 -11.67 16.86
C ASN A 194 1.51 -10.43 17.43
N ALA A 195 2.22 -9.55 18.14
CA ALA A 195 1.66 -8.29 18.62
C ALA A 195 1.33 -7.34 17.45
N TYR A 196 2.25 -7.23 16.47
CA TYR A 196 2.00 -6.48 15.23
C TYR A 196 0.82 -7.04 14.43
N MET A 197 0.63 -8.37 14.42
CA MET A 197 -0.51 -8.99 13.76
C MET A 197 -1.87 -8.63 14.36
N GLN A 198 -1.95 -8.24 15.63
CA GLN A 198 -3.23 -7.82 16.23
C GLN A 198 -3.64 -6.42 15.78
N ILE A 199 -2.67 -5.50 15.65
CA ILE A 199 -2.88 -4.12 15.20
C ILE A 199 -3.12 -4.08 13.69
N SER A 200 -2.49 -4.97 12.92
CA SER A 200 -2.66 -5.01 11.47
C SER A 200 -4.01 -5.57 11.04
N ARG A 201 -4.79 -6.26 11.89
CA ARG A 201 -6.08 -6.90 11.51
C ARG A 201 -7.06 -5.99 10.74
N PRO A 202 -7.44 -4.79 11.21
CA PRO A 202 -8.35 -3.93 10.45
C PRO A 202 -7.76 -3.45 9.13
N ILE A 203 -6.45 -3.15 9.11
CA ILE A 203 -5.73 -2.76 7.88
C ILE A 203 -5.70 -3.94 6.90
N VAL A 204 -5.45 -5.14 7.40
CA VAL A 204 -5.46 -6.40 6.65
C VAL A 204 -6.85 -6.68 6.10
N LEU A 205 -7.93 -6.41 6.85
CA LEU A 205 -9.30 -6.60 6.35
C LEU A 205 -9.62 -5.69 5.17
N VAL A 206 -9.22 -4.41 5.23
CA VAL A 206 -9.49 -3.45 4.16
C VAL A 206 -8.56 -3.66 2.96
N THR A 207 -7.33 -4.09 3.19
CA THR A 207 -6.36 -4.45 2.13
C THR A 207 -6.55 -5.88 1.63
N LEU A 208 -7.40 -6.70 2.28
CA LEU A 208 -7.60 -8.11 1.95
C LEU A 208 -8.00 -8.30 0.49
N PRO A 209 -8.95 -7.53 -0.08
CA PRO A 209 -9.38 -7.79 -1.44
C PRO A 209 -8.27 -7.59 -2.48
N PRO A 210 -7.46 -6.51 -2.46
CA PRO A 210 -6.24 -6.40 -3.27
C PRO A 210 -5.30 -7.59 -3.08
N PHE A 211 -5.08 -8.02 -1.84
CA PHE A 211 -4.22 -9.18 -1.53
C PHE A 211 -4.82 -10.52 -1.94
N LEU A 212 -6.13 -10.63 -2.20
CA LEU A 212 -6.77 -11.83 -2.75
C LEU A 212 -6.74 -11.83 -4.28
N PHE A 213 -7.03 -10.69 -4.91
CA PHE A 213 -7.06 -10.58 -6.36
C PHE A 213 -5.67 -10.82 -6.98
N TYR A 214 -4.61 -10.33 -6.34
CA TYR A 214 -3.27 -10.46 -6.89
C TYR A 214 -2.75 -11.91 -6.98
N PRO A 215 -2.85 -12.76 -5.93
CA PRO A 215 -2.54 -14.18 -6.05
C PRO A 215 -3.38 -14.91 -7.08
N ILE A 216 -4.66 -14.58 -7.24
CA ILE A 216 -5.51 -15.18 -8.28
C ILE A 216 -4.92 -14.90 -9.66
N PHE A 217 -4.52 -13.65 -9.92
CA PHE A 217 -3.86 -13.29 -11.18
C PHE A 217 -2.56 -14.07 -11.44
N LEU A 218 -1.74 -14.28 -10.41
CA LEU A 218 -0.47 -15.01 -10.53
C LEU A 218 -0.65 -16.53 -10.66
N LEU A 219 -1.63 -17.10 -9.97
CA LEU A 219 -1.84 -18.55 -9.89
C LEU A 219 -2.61 -19.10 -11.09
N VAL A 220 -3.43 -18.27 -11.74
CA VAL A 220 -4.15 -18.65 -12.96
C VAL A 220 -3.20 -18.50 -14.16
N PRO A 221 -2.73 -19.58 -14.79
CA PRO A 221 -1.87 -19.48 -15.97
C PRO A 221 -2.64 -18.91 -17.17
N PRO A 222 -1.96 -18.28 -18.15
CA PRO A 222 -2.58 -17.86 -19.40
C PRO A 222 -3.10 -19.03 -20.23
N ASN A 223 -4.12 -18.78 -21.06
CA ASN A 223 -4.62 -19.68 -22.12
C ASN A 223 -5.25 -21.00 -21.64
N ILE A 224 -5.68 -21.07 -20.38
CA ILE A 224 -6.43 -22.24 -19.86
C ILE A 224 -7.96 -22.04 -19.87
N GLY A 225 -8.44 -20.97 -20.51
CA GLY A 225 -9.87 -20.59 -20.56
C GLY A 225 -10.36 -19.77 -19.37
N TYR A 226 -9.49 -19.46 -18.40
CA TYR A 226 -9.78 -18.60 -17.24
C TYR A 226 -9.15 -17.21 -17.35
N ASP A 227 -8.77 -16.77 -18.55
CA ASP A 227 -8.14 -15.47 -18.77
C ASP A 227 -9.04 -14.30 -18.33
N GLY A 228 -10.36 -14.45 -18.44
CA GLY A 228 -11.32 -13.47 -17.93
C GLY A 228 -11.22 -13.25 -16.41
N LEU A 229 -11.10 -14.32 -15.62
CA LEU A 229 -10.91 -14.23 -14.16
C LEU A 229 -9.57 -13.59 -13.81
N ARG A 230 -8.53 -13.94 -14.57
CA ARG A 230 -7.19 -13.41 -14.41
C ARG A 230 -7.18 -11.89 -14.64
N PHE A 231 -7.69 -11.43 -15.77
CA PHE A 231 -7.79 -10.00 -16.09
C PHE A 231 -8.71 -9.26 -15.14
N PHE A 232 -9.86 -9.84 -14.79
CA PHE A 232 -10.79 -9.26 -13.83
C PHE A 232 -10.13 -9.03 -12.47
N SER A 233 -9.29 -9.96 -12.01
CA SER A 233 -8.60 -9.82 -10.73
C SER A 233 -7.64 -8.62 -10.73
N VAL A 234 -6.92 -8.38 -11.82
CA VAL A 234 -6.01 -7.21 -11.92
C VAL A 234 -6.79 -5.90 -11.92
N GLU A 235 -7.89 -5.82 -12.67
CA GLU A 235 -8.70 -4.61 -12.71
C GLU A 235 -9.40 -4.36 -11.36
N MET A 236 -9.92 -5.41 -10.71
CA MET A 236 -10.51 -5.29 -9.38
C MET A 236 -9.49 -4.88 -8.31
N PHE A 237 -8.23 -5.28 -8.46
CA PHE A 237 -7.16 -4.78 -7.61
C PHE A 237 -7.01 -3.26 -7.74
N ASP A 238 -6.96 -2.74 -8.96
CA ASP A 238 -6.82 -1.29 -9.21
C ASP A 238 -8.07 -0.52 -8.75
N VAL A 239 -9.27 -0.98 -9.09
CA VAL A 239 -10.54 -0.37 -8.63
C VAL A 239 -10.66 -0.35 -7.10
N TRP A 240 -10.22 -1.42 -6.41
CA TRP A 240 -10.31 -1.46 -4.95
C TRP A 240 -9.35 -0.49 -4.27
N LEU A 241 -8.15 -0.29 -4.82
CA LEU A 241 -7.21 0.73 -4.32
C LEU A 241 -7.83 2.13 -4.42
N GLU A 242 -8.58 2.39 -5.50
CA GLU A 242 -9.30 3.65 -5.69
C GLU A 242 -10.41 3.85 -4.65
N ILE A 243 -11.25 2.83 -4.43
CA ILE A 243 -12.32 2.85 -3.42
C ILE A 243 -11.74 3.04 -2.02
N PHE A 244 -10.62 2.38 -1.72
CA PHE A 244 -9.97 2.47 -0.42
C PHE A 244 -9.54 3.90 -0.09
N SER A 245 -8.96 4.64 -1.04
CA SER A 245 -8.56 6.02 -0.74
C SER A 245 -9.77 6.95 -0.54
N VAL A 246 -10.88 6.73 -1.26
CA VAL A 246 -12.15 7.44 -0.98
C VAL A 246 -12.65 7.12 0.43
N ALA A 247 -12.66 5.86 0.83
CA ALA A 247 -13.10 5.45 2.17
C ALA A 247 -12.20 6.04 3.26
N PHE A 248 -10.89 6.15 3.01
CA PHE A 248 -9.93 6.75 3.93
C PHE A 248 -10.23 8.23 4.20
N TYR A 249 -10.61 9.01 3.19
CA TYR A 249 -10.93 10.44 3.38
C TYR A 249 -12.28 10.70 4.05
N ASN A 250 -13.19 9.73 4.03
CA ASN A 250 -14.50 9.87 4.68
C ASN A 250 -14.50 9.40 6.15
N CYS A 251 -13.40 8.83 6.63
CA CYS A 251 -13.18 8.48 8.04
C CYS A 251 -12.56 9.65 8.81
#